data_AF-A0A645BSH9-F1
#
_entry.id   AF-A0A645BSH9-F1
#
_cell.length_a   1.000
_cell.length_b   1.000
_cell.length_c   1.000
_cell.angle_alpha   90.00
_cell.angle_beta   90.00
_cell.angle_gamma   90.00
#
_symmetry.space_group_name_H-M   'P 1'
#
loop_
_entity.id
_entity.type
_entity.pdbx_description
1 polymer ?
#
loop_
_entity_poly.entity_id
_entity_poly.type
_entity_poly.pdbx_seq_one_letter_code
_entity_poly.pdbx_strand_id
1 'polypeptide(L)'
;MGLFTANKLRTADSKGLALAPSYNIEPFSGFYYPIYCFIPSNSNSPNAAKLFIQFNLEQEGWEMFNLGIGDYSPNPNNLNKFDPVSIEEWGKMLVFEDPQWCAEARSDVEEFISSLL
;
A
#
# COMPACT_ATOMS: atom_id res chain seq x y z
N MET A 1 1.73 13.35 17.13
CA MET A 1 1.91 12.63 15.85
C MET A 1 1.55 11.18 16.05
N GLY A 2 1.07 10.49 15.03
CA GLY A 2 0.70 9.08 15.09
C GLY A 2 0.77 8.43 13.71
N LEU A 3 0.80 7.10 13.67
CA LEU A 3 0.81 6.33 12.43
C LEU A 3 -0.63 6.09 11.98
N PHE A 4 -0.97 6.60 10.80
CA PHE A 4 -2.29 6.46 10.19
C PHE A 4 -2.14 6.09 8.72
N THR A 5 -3.06 5.30 8.20
CA THR A 5 -3.15 5.04 6.76
C THR A 5 -3.53 6.32 6.01
N ALA A 6 -2.88 6.61 4.89
CA ALA A 6 -3.13 7.83 4.12
C ALA A 6 -4.60 7.97 3.66
N ASN A 7 -5.34 6.87 3.52
CA ASN A 7 -6.77 6.87 3.24
C ASN A 7 -7.62 7.64 4.28
N LYS A 8 -7.13 7.87 5.51
CA LYS A 8 -7.84 8.66 6.52
C LYS A 8 -7.98 10.13 6.12
N LEU A 9 -7.04 10.65 5.31
CA LEU A 9 -7.06 12.00 4.78
C LEU A 9 -8.30 12.26 3.91
N ARG A 10 -8.86 11.23 3.26
CA ARG A 10 -10.09 11.32 2.46
C ARG A 10 -11.32 11.80 3.24
N THR A 11 -11.31 11.64 4.57
CA THR A 11 -12.42 12.01 5.46
C THR A 11 -12.04 13.07 6.49
N ALA A 12 -10.86 13.68 6.37
CA ALA A 12 -10.38 14.65 7.35
C ALA A 12 -11.29 15.89 7.38
N ASP A 13 -11.56 16.49 6.21
CA ASP A 13 -12.36 17.71 6.09
C ASP A 13 -13.79 17.52 6.58
N SER A 14 -14.46 16.43 6.18
CA SER A 14 -15.85 16.15 6.59
C SER A 14 -15.99 15.88 8.08
N LYS A 15 -14.90 15.54 8.77
CA LYS A 15 -14.83 15.34 10.22
C LYS A 15 -14.27 16.55 10.98
N GLY A 16 -13.93 17.64 10.28
CA GLY A 16 -13.29 18.81 10.89
C GLY A 16 -11.93 18.51 11.51
N LEU A 17 -11.19 17.54 10.97
CA LEU A 17 -9.88 17.15 11.46
C LEU A 17 -8.77 17.95 10.77
N ALA A 18 -7.90 18.59 11.55
CA ALA A 18 -6.66 19.18 11.06
C ALA A 18 -5.58 18.10 10.85
N LEU A 19 -5.86 17.11 9.98
CA LEU A 19 -4.96 16.00 9.69
C LEU A 19 -4.13 16.29 8.43
N ALA A 20 -2.82 16.09 8.50
CA ALA A 20 -1.90 16.22 7.38
C ALA A 20 -0.77 15.20 7.48
N PRO A 21 -0.16 14.76 6.35
CA PRO A 21 1.07 13.98 6.39
C PRO A 21 2.20 14.76 7.07
N SER A 22 3.00 14.08 7.86
CA SER A 22 4.26 14.62 8.37
C SER A 22 5.38 14.16 7.45
N TYR A 23 5.95 15.10 6.69
CA TYR A 23 7.00 14.81 5.71
C TYR A 23 8.39 14.90 6.35
N ASN A 24 9.32 14.08 5.86
CA ASN A 24 10.74 14.11 6.21
C ASN A 24 11.03 14.04 7.73
N ILE A 25 10.26 13.22 8.46
CA ILE A 25 10.58 12.86 9.85
C ILE A 25 11.76 11.88 9.87
N GLU A 26 12.67 12.11 10.80
CA GLU A 26 13.76 11.20 11.14
C GLU A 26 13.34 10.19 12.24
N PRO A 27 13.63 8.88 12.09
CA PRO A 27 14.34 8.26 10.97
C PRO A 27 13.47 7.95 9.73
N PHE A 28 12.14 7.97 9.86
CA PHE A 28 11.22 7.80 8.73
C PHE A 28 9.84 8.40 9.06
N SER A 29 9.09 8.74 8.01
CA SER A 29 7.75 9.35 8.08
C SER A 29 6.61 8.32 8.13
N GLY A 30 6.91 7.06 7.89
CA GLY A 30 5.97 5.95 7.91
C GLY A 30 6.51 4.75 7.13
N PHE A 31 5.61 3.91 6.63
CA PHE A 31 5.95 2.76 5.80
C PHE A 31 4.91 2.56 4.71
N TYR A 32 5.29 1.86 3.65
CA TYR A 32 4.38 1.40 2.60
C TYR A 32 4.73 -0.03 2.20
N TYR A 33 3.73 -0.76 1.75
CA TYR A 33 3.85 -2.17 1.41
C TYR A 33 3.05 -2.46 0.14
N PRO A 34 3.51 -3.40 -0.69
CA PRO A 34 2.80 -3.81 -1.89
C PRO A 34 1.54 -4.62 -1.54
N ILE A 35 0.51 -4.50 -2.39
CA ILE A 35 -0.66 -5.38 -2.36
C ILE A 35 -0.50 -6.42 -3.47
N TYR A 36 -0.68 -7.69 -3.12
CA TYR A 36 -0.45 -8.81 -4.04
C TYR A 36 -1.75 -9.42 -4.54
N CYS A 37 -1.75 -9.82 -5.82
CA CYS A 37 -2.75 -10.72 -6.37
C CYS A 37 -2.18 -12.15 -6.41
N PHE A 38 -2.82 -13.09 -5.72
CA PHE A 38 -2.43 -14.50 -5.72
C PHE A 38 -3.44 -15.36 -6.50
N ILE A 39 -2.94 -16.30 -7.29
CA ILE A 39 -3.75 -17.34 -7.92
C ILE A 39 -3.52 -18.64 -7.14
N PRO A 40 -4.55 -19.20 -6.48
CA PRO A 40 -4.43 -20.50 -5.81
C PRO A 40 -3.98 -21.59 -6.80
N SER A 41 -3.09 -22.48 -6.35
CA SER A 41 -2.57 -23.57 -7.18
C SER A 41 -3.65 -24.54 -7.68
N ASN A 42 -4.78 -24.61 -6.98
CA ASN A 42 -5.95 -25.40 -7.31
C ASN A 42 -7.08 -24.59 -7.99
N SER A 43 -6.78 -23.41 -8.55
CA SER A 43 -7.78 -22.62 -9.27
C SER A 43 -8.39 -23.41 -10.43
N ASN A 44 -9.73 -23.44 -10.50
CA ASN A 44 -10.47 -24.06 -11.61
C ASN A 44 -10.38 -23.26 -12.92
N SER A 45 -9.85 -22.04 -12.88
CA SER A 45 -9.80 -21.13 -14.02
C SER A 45 -8.57 -20.21 -13.97
N PRO A 46 -7.34 -20.78 -13.98
CA PRO A 46 -6.11 -20.00 -13.79
C PRO A 46 -5.87 -19.00 -14.93
N ASN A 47 -6.31 -19.31 -16.15
CA ASN A 47 -6.16 -18.39 -17.29
C ASN A 47 -7.11 -17.19 -17.19
N ALA A 48 -8.36 -17.40 -16.73
CA ALA A 48 -9.27 -16.29 -16.48
C ALA A 48 -8.76 -15.39 -15.34
N ALA A 49 -8.21 -15.98 -14.28
CA ALA A 49 -7.58 -15.24 -13.20
C ALA A 49 -6.39 -14.39 -13.67
N LYS A 50 -5.53 -14.93 -14.55
CA LYS A 50 -4.42 -14.16 -15.16
C LYS A 50 -4.93 -12.97 -15.97
N LEU A 51 -5.95 -13.17 -16.79
CA LEU A 51 -6.56 -12.09 -17.57
C LEU A 51 -7.16 -11.02 -16.66
N PHE A 52 -7.85 -11.43 -15.59
CA PHE A 52 -8.39 -10.48 -14.62
C PHE A 52 -7.29 -9.68 -13.91
N ILE A 53 -6.19 -10.33 -13.47
CA ILE A 53 -5.05 -9.62 -12.87
C ILE A 53 -4.44 -8.63 -13.86
N GLN A 54 -4.26 -9.02 -15.13
CA GLN A 54 -3.74 -8.13 -16.16
C GLN A 54 -4.69 -6.95 -16.44
N PHE A 55 -6.00 -7.17 -16.49
CA PHE A 55 -7.01 -6.11 -16.62
C PHE A 55 -6.92 -5.08 -15.48
N ASN A 56 -6.68 -5.52 -14.23
CA ASN A 56 -6.49 -4.60 -13.10
C ASN A 56 -5.24 -3.67 -13.25
N LEU A 57 -4.29 -4.03 -14.14
CA LEU A 57 -3.13 -3.20 -14.46
C LEU A 57 -3.38 -2.23 -15.63
N GLU A 58 -4.49 -2.39 -16.35
CA GLU A 58 -4.95 -1.43 -17.36
C GLU A 58 -5.59 -0.21 -16.67
N GLN A 59 -5.73 0.90 -17.40
CA GLN A 59 -6.31 2.12 -16.83
C GLN A 59 -7.73 1.88 -16.29
N GLU A 60 -8.58 1.19 -17.07
CA GLU A 60 -9.96 0.89 -16.69
C GLU A 60 -10.04 0.06 -15.40
N GLY A 61 -9.21 -0.98 -15.26
CA GLY A 61 -9.13 -1.77 -14.03
C GLY A 61 -8.59 -0.97 -12.85
N TRP A 62 -7.57 -0.12 -13.07
CA TRP A 62 -6.99 0.73 -12.03
C TRP A 62 -7.97 1.77 -11.48
N GLU A 63 -8.87 2.29 -12.30
CA GLU A 63 -9.84 3.31 -11.88
C GLU A 63 -10.71 2.86 -10.69
N MET A 64 -10.94 1.56 -10.54
CA MET A 64 -11.67 0.97 -9.42
C MET A 64 -10.92 1.06 -8.08
N PHE A 65 -9.59 1.13 -8.11
CA PHE A 65 -8.73 1.26 -6.92
C PHE A 65 -8.29 2.71 -6.68
N ASN A 66 -8.27 3.53 -7.72
CA ASN A 66 -7.94 4.95 -7.65
C ASN A 66 -9.09 5.77 -7.04
N LEU A 67 -9.32 5.58 -5.73
CA LEU A 67 -10.42 6.16 -4.95
C LEU A 67 -9.96 7.21 -3.93
N GLY A 68 -8.67 7.52 -3.88
CA GLY A 68 -8.13 8.59 -3.05
C GLY A 68 -6.64 8.47 -2.79
N ILE A 69 -6.16 9.23 -1.82
CA ILE A 69 -4.76 9.27 -1.39
C ILE A 69 -4.33 7.91 -0.83
N GLY A 70 -3.10 7.47 -1.16
CA GLY A 70 -2.44 6.30 -0.56
C GLY A 70 -2.46 4.99 -1.34
N ASP A 71 -3.13 4.92 -2.49
CA ASP A 71 -3.14 3.73 -3.35
C ASP A 71 -2.31 4.00 -4.62
N TYR A 72 -1.41 3.09 -4.99
CA TYR A 72 -0.51 3.26 -6.14
C TYR A 72 -0.52 2.04 -7.03
N SER A 73 -0.67 2.26 -8.34
CA SER A 73 -0.56 1.20 -9.33
C SER A 73 0.91 0.80 -9.53
N PRO A 74 1.23 -0.49 -9.66
CA PRO A 74 2.56 -0.92 -10.09
C PRO A 74 2.84 -0.64 -11.57
N ASN A 75 1.80 -0.34 -12.37
CA ASN A 75 1.97 0.18 -13.72
C ASN A 75 2.21 1.70 -13.66
N PRO A 76 3.40 2.21 -14.03
CA PRO A 76 3.75 3.63 -13.88
C PRO A 76 2.92 4.57 -14.77
N ASN A 77 2.21 4.05 -15.77
CA ASN A 77 1.30 4.84 -16.60
C ASN A 77 -0.03 5.14 -15.89
N ASN A 78 -0.34 4.41 -14.81
CA ASN A 78 -1.57 4.53 -14.04
C ASN A 78 -1.32 5.37 -12.78
N LEU A 79 -1.43 6.69 -12.90
CA LEU A 79 -1.16 7.61 -11.80
C LEU A 79 -2.30 7.66 -10.77
N ASN A 80 -1.96 7.88 -9.50
CA ASN A 80 -2.95 8.29 -8.50
C ASN A 80 -3.38 9.72 -8.81
N LYS A 81 -4.70 9.96 -8.90
CA LYS A 81 -5.25 11.28 -9.29
C LYS A 81 -5.52 12.22 -8.10
N PHE A 82 -5.41 11.71 -6.88
CA PHE A 82 -5.75 12.41 -5.64
C PHE A 82 -4.53 12.74 -4.79
N ASP A 83 -3.49 11.92 -4.86
CA ASP A 83 -2.26 12.14 -4.11
C ASP A 83 -1.31 13.05 -4.92
N PRO A 84 -0.97 14.25 -4.42
CA PRO A 84 0.01 15.10 -5.09
C PRO A 84 1.44 14.55 -4.97
N VAL A 85 1.68 13.52 -4.14
CA VAL A 85 2.98 12.91 -3.92
C VAL A 85 3.07 11.59 -4.68
N SER A 86 4.11 11.44 -5.49
CA SER A 86 4.37 10.20 -6.24
C SER A 86 4.88 9.10 -5.31
N ILE A 87 4.73 7.83 -5.72
CA ILE A 87 5.31 6.70 -4.97
C ILE A 87 6.83 6.79 -4.85
N GLU A 88 7.50 7.39 -5.85
CA GLU A 88 8.95 7.61 -5.81
C GLU A 88 9.34 8.63 -4.74
N GLU A 89 8.59 9.73 -4.60
CA GLU A 89 8.83 10.70 -3.52
C GLU A 89 8.51 10.10 -2.15
N TRP A 90 7.44 9.32 -2.04
CA TRP A 90 7.17 8.56 -0.81
C TRP A 90 8.30 7.61 -0.44
N GLY A 91 8.88 6.92 -1.43
CA GLY A 91 10.01 6.01 -1.23
C GLY A 91 11.27 6.66 -0.63
N LYS A 92 11.38 7.99 -0.65
CA LYS A 92 12.48 8.73 -0.01
C LYS A 92 12.27 8.95 1.49
N MET A 93 11.04 8.84 1.99
CA MET A 93 10.70 9.18 3.38
C MET A 93 9.95 8.06 4.12
N LEU A 94 9.49 7.03 3.42
CA LEU A 94 8.81 5.87 3.99
C LEU A 94 9.70 4.64 3.90
N VAL A 95 9.61 3.77 4.90
CA VAL A 95 10.20 2.43 4.84
C VAL A 95 9.37 1.56 3.88
N PHE A 96 10.03 0.98 2.87
CA PHE A 96 9.39 -0.04 2.03
C PHE A 96 9.44 -1.39 2.72
N GLU A 97 8.31 -2.10 2.75
CA GLU A 97 8.27 -3.48 3.19
C GLU A 97 9.06 -4.39 2.24
N ASP A 98 10.05 -5.09 2.78
CA ASP A 98 10.74 -6.18 2.07
C ASP A 98 10.00 -7.50 2.33
N PRO A 99 9.27 -8.06 1.35
CA PRO A 99 8.48 -9.27 1.55
C PRO A 99 9.35 -10.51 1.84
N GLN A 100 10.59 -10.56 1.34
CA GLN A 100 11.49 -11.67 1.59
C GLN A 100 11.95 -11.63 3.05
N TRP A 101 12.38 -10.46 3.52
CA TRP A 101 12.76 -10.28 4.92
C TRP A 101 11.57 -10.55 5.85
N CYS A 102 10.38 -10.05 5.54
CA CYS A 102 9.18 -10.31 6.34
C CYS A 102 8.86 -11.81 6.44
N ALA A 103 9.04 -12.57 5.36
CA ALA A 103 8.85 -14.02 5.39
C ALA A 103 9.89 -14.74 6.25
N GLU A 104 11.17 -14.35 6.14
CA GLU A 104 12.28 -14.94 6.88
C GLU A 104 12.21 -14.62 8.39
N ALA A 105 11.91 -13.37 8.73
CA ALA A 105 11.86 -12.89 10.11
C ALA A 105 10.53 -13.18 10.83
N ARG A 106 9.51 -13.71 10.12
CA ARG A 106 8.15 -13.87 10.65
C ARG A 106 8.13 -14.61 11.99
N SER A 107 8.82 -15.73 12.10
CA SER A 107 8.81 -16.55 13.32
C SER A 107 9.40 -15.80 14.51
N ASP A 108 10.55 -15.16 14.30
CA ASP A 108 11.25 -14.41 15.36
C ASP A 108 10.40 -13.24 15.87
N VAL A 109 9.74 -12.52 14.95
CA VAL A 109 8.84 -11.41 15.30
C VAL A 109 7.59 -11.92 16.03
N GLU A 110 6.98 -13.02 15.58
CA GLU A 110 5.82 -13.62 16.25
C GLU A 110 6.16 -14.13 17.66
N GLU A 111 7.33 -14.73 17.86
CA GLU A 111 7.83 -15.15 19.16
C GLU A 111 8.08 -13.94 20.07
N PHE A 112 8.75 -12.91 19.56
CA PHE A 112 8.96 -11.67 20.29
C PHE A 112 7.63 -11.03 20.73
N ILE A 113 6.66 -10.86 19.82
CA ILE A 113 5.34 -10.28 20.16
C ILE A 113 4.65 -11.14 21.22
N SER A 114 4.69 -12.46 21.09
CA SER A 114 4.09 -13.38 22.05
C SER A 114 4.71 -13.26 23.44
N SER A 115 6.00 -12.90 23.54
CA SER A 115 6.67 -12.67 24.82
C SER A 115 6.25 -11.36 25.53
N LEU A 116 5.62 -10.44 24.81
CA LEU A 116 5.13 -9.16 25.34
C LEU A 116 3.67 -9.22 25.84
N LEU A 117 2.94 -10.29 25.51
CA LEU A 117 1.53 -10.53 25.85
C LEU A 117 1.40 -11.42 27.09
#